data_AF-A0A4P9VXS7-F1
#
_entry.id   AF-A0A4P9VXS7-F1
#
_cell.length_a   1.000
_cell.length_b   1.000
_cell.length_c   1.000
_cell.angle_alpha   90.00
_cell.angle_beta   90.00
_cell.angle_gamma   90.00
#
_symmetry.space_group_name_H-M   'P 1'
#
loop_
_entity.id
_entity.type
_entity.pdbx_description
1 polymer ?
#
loop_
_entity_poly.entity_id
_entity_poly.type
_entity_poly.pdbx_seq_one_letter_code
_entity_poly.pdbx_strand_id
1 'polypeptide(L)'
;DDKGLPHTLEHLVFCGSKLIPHRGYLDYLATRSLSTGTNAYTTEDHTAYTITTAGSEGMLNLIPVFLEHVLHPTLRPRQFMTE
;
A
#
# COMPACT_ATOMS: atom_id res chain seq x y z
N ASP A 1 -24.04 -2.15 3.39
CA ASP A 1 -23.80 -1.59 2.04
C ASP A 1 -22.65 -2.39 1.50
N ASP A 2 -22.95 -3.36 0.64
CA ASP A 2 -22.03 -4.46 0.30
C ASP A 2 -21.30 -4.17 -1.01
N LYS A 3 -20.97 -2.90 -1.24
CA LYS A 3 -20.31 -2.41 -2.46
C LYS A 3 -18.81 -2.72 -2.54
N GLY A 4 -18.23 -3.37 -1.54
CA GLY A 4 -16.80 -3.73 -1.54
C GLY A 4 -15.83 -2.55 -1.42
N LEU A 5 -16.30 -1.35 -1.04
CA LEU A 5 -15.49 -0.13 -0.98
C LEU A 5 -14.21 -0.28 -0.13
N PRO A 6 -14.20 -0.96 1.02
CA PRO A 6 -12.98 -1.16 1.80
C PRO A 6 -11.92 -1.97 1.03
N HIS A 7 -12.35 -3.02 0.31
CA HIS A 7 -11.46 -3.83 -0.53
C HIS A 7 -10.94 -3.03 -1.72
N THR A 8 -11.78 -2.20 -2.36
CA THR A 8 -11.29 -1.32 -3.44
C THR A 8 -10.26 -0.33 -2.91
N LEU A 9 -10.48 0.24 -1.72
CA LEU A 9 -9.52 1.17 -1.11
C LEU A 9 -8.19 0.48 -0.78
N GLU A 10 -8.23 -0.78 -0.32
CA GLU A 10 -7.05 -1.60 -0.06
C GLU A 10 -6.09 -1.61 -1.26
N HIS A 11 -6.60 -1.87 -2.46
CA HIS A 11 -5.76 -1.91 -3.65
C HIS A 11 -5.30 -0.51 -4.08
N LEU A 12 -6.17 0.49 -3.99
CA LEU A 12 -5.85 1.87 -4.41
C LEU A 12 -4.69 2.50 -3.62
N VAL A 13 -4.43 2.04 -2.39
CA VAL A 13 -3.28 2.47 -1.59
C VAL A 13 -1.95 2.14 -2.29
N PHE A 14 -1.86 1.03 -3.04
CA PHE A 14 -0.66 0.63 -3.78
C PHE A 14 -0.48 1.37 -5.12
N CYS A 15 -1.46 2.17 -5.53
CA CYS A 15 -1.42 2.98 -6.74
C CYS A 15 -0.62 4.30 -6.59
N GLY A 16 -0.17 4.61 -5.38
CA GLY A 16 0.72 5.73 -5.06
C GLY A 16 0.15 6.69 -4.01
N SER A 17 0.98 7.63 -3.57
CA SER A 17 0.65 8.63 -2.56
C SER A 17 0.80 10.07 -3.05
N LYS A 18 0.40 11.05 -2.23
CA LYS A 18 0.55 12.47 -2.54
C LYS A 18 2.01 12.86 -2.78
N LEU A 19 2.93 12.38 -1.94
CA LEU A 19 4.36 12.63 -2.11
C LEU A 19 5.02 11.73 -3.16
N ILE A 20 4.51 10.50 -3.36
CA ILE A 20 5.09 9.51 -4.26
C ILE A 20 3.99 9.02 -5.23
N PRO A 21 3.69 9.79 -6.29
CA PRO A 21 2.51 9.59 -7.13
C PRO A 21 2.70 8.48 -8.19
N HIS A 22 3.36 7.38 -7.83
CA HIS A 22 3.77 6.31 -8.74
C HIS A 22 3.31 4.94 -8.24
N ARG A 23 2.53 4.24 -9.08
CA ARG A 23 2.09 2.84 -8.83
C ARG A 23 3.30 1.91 -8.78
N GLY A 24 3.28 0.95 -7.85
CA GLY A 24 4.31 -0.09 -7.72
C GLY A 24 5.63 0.40 -7.09
N TYR A 25 5.71 1.67 -6.68
CA TYR A 25 6.90 2.19 -5.99
C TYR A 25 7.14 1.48 -4.67
N LEU A 26 6.07 1.23 -3.91
CA LEU A 26 6.15 0.55 -2.61
C LEU A 26 6.68 -0.89 -2.75
N ASP A 27 6.22 -1.65 -3.74
CA ASP A 27 6.72 -3.00 -4.04
C ASP A 27 8.19 -3.00 -4.48
N TYR A 28 8.56 -2.02 -5.31
CA TYR A 28 9.95 -1.83 -5.72
C TYR A 28 10.86 -1.55 -4.52
N LEU A 29 10.43 -0.66 -3.62
CA LEU A 29 11.18 -0.33 -2.41
C LEU A 29 11.25 -1.53 -1.46
N ALA A 30 10.16 -2.28 -1.33
CA ALA A 30 10.11 -3.50 -0.52
C ALA A 30 11.14 -4.51 -0.99
N THR A 31 11.21 -4.74 -2.31
CA THR A 31 12.19 -5.63 -2.94
C THR A 31 13.63 -5.18 -2.63
N ARG A 32 13.92 -3.88 -2.66
CA ARG A 32 15.25 -3.34 -2.31
C ARG A 32 15.61 -3.47 -0.83
N SER A 33 14.62 -3.51 0.05
CA SER A 33 14.78 -3.72 1.49
C SER A 33 14.79 -5.19 1.90
N LEU A 34 15.04 -6.11 0.95
CA LEU A 34 15.03 -7.57 1.17
C LEU A 34 13.71 -8.04 1.81
N SER A 35 12.60 -7.42 1.42
CA SER A 35 11.26 -7.84 1.80
C SER A 35 10.77 -8.97 0.89
N THR A 36 9.94 -9.85 1.44
CA THR A 36 9.19 -10.85 0.64
C THR A 36 7.96 -10.25 -0.05
N GLY A 37 7.81 -8.91 -0.03
CA GLY A 37 6.72 -8.18 -0.65
C GLY A 37 5.87 -7.42 0.37
N THR A 38 5.02 -6.51 -0.13
CA THR A 38 3.93 -5.94 0.66
C THR A 38 2.66 -6.74 0.49
N ASN A 39 1.84 -6.80 1.53
CA ASN A 39 0.57 -7.51 1.49
C ASN A 39 -0.51 -6.69 2.17
N ALA A 40 -1.75 -6.87 1.77
CA ALA A 40 -2.90 -6.31 2.45
C ALA A 40 -4.06 -7.31 2.38
N TYR A 41 -5.00 -7.16 3.31
CA TYR A 41 -6.26 -7.89 3.25
C TYR A 41 -7.36 -7.10 3.95
N THR A 42 -8.58 -7.28 3.46
CA THR A 42 -9.81 -6.69 4.01
C THR A 42 -10.73 -7.79 4.52
N THR A 43 -11.09 -7.70 5.80
CA THR A 43 -12.15 -8.49 6.44
C THR A 43 -13.44 -7.68 6.52
N GLU A 44 -14.45 -8.22 7.19
CA GLU A 44 -15.75 -7.57 7.37
C GLU A 44 -15.67 -6.24 8.12
N ASP A 45 -14.69 -6.09 9.03
CA ASP A 45 -14.62 -4.96 9.97
C ASP A 45 -13.31 -4.16 9.90
N HIS A 46 -12.28 -4.66 9.20
CA HIS A 46 -11.01 -3.94 9.07
C HIS A 46 -10.27 -4.28 7.78
N THR A 47 -9.36 -3.38 7.41
CA THR A 47 -8.32 -3.62 6.40
C THR A 47 -6.97 -3.55 7.08
N ALA A 48 -6.15 -4.58 6.89
CA ALA A 48 -4.80 -4.65 7.42
C ALA A 48 -3.79 -4.56 6.27
N TYR A 49 -2.76 -3.74 6.46
CA TYR A 49 -1.62 -3.62 5.55
C TYR A 49 -0.39 -4.12 6.29
N THR A 50 0.38 -5.02 5.66
CA THR A 50 1.53 -5.68 6.26
C THR A 50 2.75 -5.58 5.37
N ILE A 51 3.91 -5.48 6.02
CA ILE A 51 5.20 -5.49 5.37
C ILE A 51 6.19 -6.26 6.23
N THR A 52 6.97 -7.13 5.60
CA THR A 52 7.96 -7.97 6.28
C THR A 52 9.31 -7.78 5.63
N THR A 53 10.33 -7.37 6.38
CA THR A 53 11.69 -7.16 5.88
C THR A 53 12.65 -8.14 6.53
N ALA A 54 13.76 -8.46 5.86
CA ALA A 54 14.79 -9.35 6.43
C ALA A 54 15.47 -8.78 7.68
N GLY A 55 15.41 -7.46 7.91
CA GLY A 55 16.01 -6.80 9.06
C GLY A 55 15.39 -5.44 9.36
N SER A 56 15.76 -4.86 10.50
CA SER A 56 15.24 -3.59 11.00
C SER A 56 15.59 -2.40 10.12
N GLU A 57 16.77 -2.38 9.49
CA GLU A 57 17.18 -1.32 8.58
C GLU A 57 16.23 -1.19 7.37
N GLY A 58 15.89 -2.32 6.75
CA GLY A 58 14.91 -2.37 5.67
C GLY A 58 13.56 -1.82 6.13
N MET A 59 13.12 -2.19 7.34
CA MET A 59 11.86 -1.74 7.92
C MET A 59 11.86 -0.22 8.16
N LEU A 60 12.93 0.32 8.76
CA LEU A 60 13.07 1.74 9.06
C LEU A 60 13.06 2.60 7.78
N ASN A 61 13.66 2.09 6.69
CA ASN A 61 13.63 2.75 5.39
C ASN A 61 12.24 2.70 4.73
N LEU A 62 11.47 1.64 4.98
CA LEU A 62 10.17 1.42 4.37
C LEU A 62 9.01 2.10 5.08
N ILE A 63 9.02 2.14 6.42
CA ILE A 63 7.91 2.67 7.23
C ILE A 63 7.44 4.05 6.76
N PRO A 64 8.30 5.06 6.51
CA PRO A 64 7.84 6.38 6.10
C PRO A 64 7.08 6.36 4.78
N VAL A 65 7.57 5.59 3.81
CA VAL A 65 6.96 5.46 2.47
C VAL A 65 5.66 4.67 2.56
N PHE A 66 5.64 3.59 3.34
CA PHE A 66 4.48 2.76 3.59
C PHE A 66 3.34 3.55 4.23
N LEU A 67 3.63 4.30 5.30
CA LEU A 67 2.65 5.14 5.98
C LEU A 67 2.13 6.26 5.07
N GLU A 68 2.98 6.85 4.24
CA GLU A 68 2.56 7.86 3.27
C GLU A 68 1.56 7.30 2.25
N HIS A 69 1.70 6.03 1.83
CA HIS A 69 0.73 5.38 0.95
C HIS A 69 -0.61 5.13 1.66
N VAL A 70 -0.57 4.62 2.90
CA VAL A 70 -1.79 4.29 3.67
C VAL A 70 -2.55 5.56 4.09
N LEU A 71 -1.85 6.58 4.57
CA LEU A 71 -2.47 7.78 5.15
C LEU A 71 -2.79 8.84 4.08
N HIS A 72 -2.02 8.88 2.99
CA HIS A 72 -2.13 9.91 1.96
C HIS A 72 -2.12 9.35 0.52
N PRO A 73 -3.02 8.40 0.18
CA PRO A 73 -3.10 7.81 -1.16
C PRO A 73 -3.55 8.84 -2.21
N THR A 74 -3.27 8.57 -3.49
CA THR A 74 -3.64 9.49 -4.58
C THR A 74 -5.13 9.46 -4.95
N LEU A 75 -5.77 8.29 -4.88
CA LEU A 75 -7.20 8.07 -5.14
C LEU A 75 -7.74 8.74 -6.43
N ARG A 76 -7.02 8.63 -7.54
CA ARG A 76 -7.43 9.24 -8.80
C ARG A 76 -8.60 8.47 -9.40
N PRO A 77 -9.59 9.13 -10.05
CA PRO A 77 -10.74 8.45 -10.65
C PRO A 77 -10.35 7.32 -11.62
N ARG A 78 -9.27 7.51 -12.39
CA ARG A 78 -8.75 6.48 -13.30
C ARG A 78 -8.26 5.23 -12.59
N GLN A 79 -7.72 5.35 -11.37
CA GLN A 79 -7.27 4.20 -10.58
C GLN A 79 -8.49 3.41 -10.10
N PHE A 80 -9.52 4.10 -9.60
CA PHE A 80 -10.77 3.46 -9.16
C PHE A 80 -11.47 2.67 -10.27
N MET A 81 -11.39 3.11 -11.54
CA MET A 81 -11.96 2.36 -12.67
C MET A 81 -11.19 1.08 -13.04
N THR A 82 -9.95 0.92 -12.57
CA THR A 82 -9.05 -0.18 -12.96
C THR A 82 -8.71 -1.15 -11.83
N GLU A 83 -9.18 -0.88 -10.62
CA GLU A 83 -9.12 -1.86 -9.52
C GLU A 83 -10.18 -2.95 -9.68
#